data_AF-A0A9E2CNB8-F1
#
_entry.id   AF-A0A9E2CNB8-F1
#
_cell.length_a   1.000
_cell.length_b   1.000
_cell.length_c   1.000
_cell.angle_alpha   90.00
_cell.angle_beta   90.00
_cell.angle_gamma   90.00
#
_symmetry.space_group_name_H-M   'P 1'
#
loop_
_entity.id
_entity.type
_entity.pdbx_description
1 polymer ?
#
loop_
_entity_poly.entity_id
_entity_poly.type
_entity_poly.pdbx_seq_one_letter_code
_entity_poly.pdbx_strand_id
1 'polypeptide(L)'
;GNAFERMYTMFQNQPNQNLHLDQCPDTPRGVKVDATGCPIDSDGDGVPDYLDKCPGTPPGVAVDANGCPLVDSDGDGTPDAYDKCPDTPKGIATGEDGCPLDSDGDGIPDHLDECPNTPAGLAVLPDGCALVGDCRRPRPGEAVDANGCAMDRGFILRGVKFEFDSAILTVEAKQILDKVSVTLASYPDVDVELGGHTDSIGTAGYNLGLSERRAIAVKEYLMRKGIKGARMTPVGYGLTVPIADNSTAEGREENRRVELTPQN
;
A
#
# COMPACT_ATOMS: atom_id res chain seq x y z
N GLY A 1 -60.37 -75.27 -7.06
CA GLY A 1 -59.00 -74.75 -7.16
C GLY A 1 -59.09 -73.26 -7.06
N ASN A 2 -59.12 -72.77 -5.82
CA ASN A 2 -59.70 -71.48 -5.47
C ASN A 2 -58.62 -70.41 -5.49
N ALA A 3 -59.00 -69.24 -6.00
CA ALA A 3 -58.20 -68.01 -6.12
C ALA A 3 -57.73 -67.41 -4.79
N PHE A 4 -57.67 -68.20 -3.71
CA PHE A 4 -57.29 -67.77 -2.36
C PHE A 4 -55.79 -67.94 -2.07
N GLU A 5 -55.06 -68.68 -2.91
CA GLU A 5 -53.63 -68.95 -2.74
C GLU A 5 -52.71 -68.01 -3.54
N ARG A 6 -53.25 -66.87 -4.00
CA ARG A 6 -52.47 -65.75 -4.55
C ARG A 6 -52.48 -64.50 -3.64
N MET A 7 -52.91 -64.67 -2.39
CA MET A 7 -52.79 -63.65 -1.32
C MET A 7 -51.57 -63.90 -0.40
N TYR A 8 -50.63 -64.76 -0.81
CA TYR A 8 -49.52 -65.18 0.05
C TYR A 8 -48.13 -64.62 -0.31
N THR A 9 -48.00 -63.71 -1.29
CA THR A 9 -46.69 -63.13 -1.68
C THR A 9 -46.75 -61.67 -2.15
N MET A 10 -47.53 -60.81 -1.48
CA MET A 10 -47.44 -59.35 -1.69
C MET A 10 -47.45 -58.50 -0.40
N PHE A 11 -47.24 -59.12 0.77
CA PHE A 11 -47.27 -58.41 2.06
C PHE A 11 -46.09 -58.68 2.99
N GLN A 12 -44.92 -59.09 2.48
CA GLN A 12 -43.70 -59.18 3.30
C GLN A 12 -42.45 -58.78 2.50
N ASN A 13 -42.26 -57.48 2.27
CA ASN A 13 -40.94 -56.83 2.22
C ASN A 13 -41.07 -55.39 1.70
N GLN A 14 -41.75 -54.54 2.46
CA GLN A 14 -41.34 -53.15 2.49
C GLN A 14 -40.64 -52.93 3.82
N PRO A 15 -39.29 -53.10 3.90
CA PRO A 15 -38.56 -52.48 5.00
C PRO A 15 -38.92 -51.00 4.96
N ASN A 16 -39.49 -50.51 6.06
CA ASN A 16 -39.79 -49.12 6.38
C ASN A 16 -39.52 -48.13 5.25
N GLN A 17 -40.59 -47.66 4.60
CA GLN A 17 -40.52 -46.51 3.71
C GLN A 17 -39.83 -45.36 4.44
N ASN A 18 -38.62 -45.04 3.99
CA ASN A 18 -37.84 -43.84 4.27
C ASN A 18 -38.37 -43.03 5.46
N LEU A 19 -38.02 -43.47 6.67
CA LEU A 19 -37.71 -42.49 7.71
C LEU A 19 -36.61 -41.64 7.08
N HIS A 20 -36.88 -40.38 6.72
CA HIS A 20 -35.84 -39.42 6.41
C HIS A 20 -34.91 -39.46 7.63
N LEU A 21 -33.84 -40.25 7.52
CA LEU A 21 -32.95 -40.48 8.63
C LEU A 21 -32.20 -39.18 8.76
N ASP A 22 -32.58 -38.41 9.76
CA ASP A 22 -31.91 -37.18 10.12
C ASP A 22 -30.44 -37.52 10.38
N GLN A 23 -29.58 -37.02 9.48
CA GLN A 23 -28.13 -37.24 9.56
C GLN A 23 -27.50 -36.34 10.63
N CYS A 24 -28.23 -35.36 11.13
CA CYS A 24 -27.80 -34.37 12.11
C CYS A 24 -28.86 -34.22 13.22
N PRO A 25 -29.10 -35.28 14.03
CA PRO A 25 -30.19 -35.34 15.01
C PRO A 25 -30.12 -34.30 16.14
N ASP A 26 -28.96 -33.68 16.33
CA ASP A 26 -28.74 -32.63 17.33
C ASP A 26 -28.99 -31.21 16.80
N THR A 27 -29.48 -31.07 15.55
CA THR A 27 -29.80 -29.77 14.96
C THR A 27 -30.85 -29.01 15.78
N PRO A 28 -30.57 -27.77 16.23
CA PRO A 28 -31.53 -27.02 17.03
C PRO A 28 -32.86 -26.79 16.30
N ARG A 29 -33.96 -26.86 17.05
CA ARG A 29 -35.30 -26.64 16.49
C ARG A 29 -35.42 -25.22 15.90
N GLY A 30 -35.83 -25.14 14.64
CA GLY A 30 -36.03 -23.88 13.93
C GLY A 30 -34.87 -23.44 13.06
N VAL A 31 -33.74 -24.18 13.08
CA VAL A 31 -32.64 -24.00 12.13
C VAL A 31 -33.06 -24.54 10.75
N LYS A 32 -32.64 -23.83 9.69
CA LYS A 32 -32.85 -24.29 8.32
C LYS A 32 -31.91 -25.46 8.02
N VAL A 33 -32.48 -26.51 7.44
CA VAL A 33 -31.77 -27.75 7.12
C VAL A 33 -31.93 -28.11 5.66
N ASP A 34 -30.99 -28.88 5.13
CA ASP A 34 -31.06 -29.49 3.82
C ASP A 34 -32.01 -30.70 3.78
N ALA A 35 -31.97 -31.47 2.68
CA ALA A 35 -32.82 -32.65 2.51
C ALA A 35 -32.48 -33.83 3.44
N THR A 36 -31.34 -33.82 4.13
CA THR A 36 -30.91 -34.88 5.05
C THR A 36 -31.10 -34.50 6.52
N GLY A 37 -31.61 -33.30 6.81
CA GLY A 37 -31.82 -32.81 8.16
C GLY A 37 -30.60 -32.09 8.74
N CYS A 38 -29.54 -31.88 7.94
CA CYS A 38 -28.34 -31.18 8.37
C CYS A 38 -28.45 -29.68 8.18
N PRO A 39 -27.88 -28.86 9.08
CA PRO A 39 -27.85 -27.41 8.92
C PRO A 39 -27.21 -26.99 7.60
N ILE A 40 -27.77 -25.97 6.97
CA ILE A 40 -27.19 -25.40 5.75
C ILE A 40 -25.90 -24.66 6.11
N ASP A 41 -24.86 -24.93 5.33
CA ASP A 41 -23.56 -24.25 5.30
C ASP A 41 -23.37 -23.76 3.85
N SER A 42 -23.59 -22.46 3.64
CA SER A 42 -23.71 -21.85 2.32
C SER A 42 -22.37 -21.63 1.63
N ASP A 43 -21.30 -21.38 2.39
CA ASP A 43 -19.95 -21.17 1.86
C ASP A 43 -19.03 -22.39 2.01
N GLY A 44 -19.46 -23.38 2.80
CA GLY A 44 -18.77 -24.65 2.94
C GLY A 44 -17.50 -24.57 3.77
N ASP A 45 -17.40 -23.58 4.66
CA ASP A 45 -16.24 -23.40 5.55
C ASP A 45 -16.25 -24.35 6.76
N GLY A 46 -17.34 -25.11 6.93
CA GLY A 46 -17.55 -26.06 8.01
C GLY A 46 -18.34 -25.51 9.20
N VAL A 47 -18.79 -24.25 9.15
CA VAL A 47 -19.63 -23.59 10.14
C VAL A 47 -21.00 -23.29 9.52
N PRO A 48 -22.10 -23.88 10.04
CA PRO A 48 -23.43 -23.63 9.48
C PRO A 48 -23.85 -22.16 9.53
N ASP A 49 -24.66 -21.73 8.55
CA ASP A 49 -25.13 -20.35 8.36
C ASP A 49 -25.70 -19.67 9.61
N TYR A 50 -26.29 -20.46 10.53
CA TYR A 50 -26.92 -19.94 11.75
C TYR A 50 -25.93 -19.66 12.89
N LEU A 51 -24.68 -20.14 12.77
CA LEU A 51 -23.56 -19.89 13.69
C LEU A 51 -22.45 -19.07 13.03
N ASP A 52 -22.41 -19.06 11.70
CA ASP A 52 -21.44 -18.33 10.91
C ASP A 52 -21.66 -16.81 11.00
N LYS A 53 -20.60 -16.09 11.37
CA LYS A 53 -20.53 -14.63 11.48
C LYS A 53 -19.80 -14.00 10.29
N CYS A 54 -19.14 -14.81 9.48
CA CYS A 54 -18.30 -14.40 8.36
C CYS A 54 -18.72 -15.13 7.07
N PRO A 55 -19.94 -14.86 6.58
CA PRO A 55 -20.47 -15.56 5.42
C PRO A 55 -19.67 -15.25 4.14
N GLY A 56 -19.46 -16.27 3.34
CA GLY A 56 -18.71 -16.20 2.10
C GLY A 56 -17.22 -16.47 2.26
N THR A 57 -16.82 -17.15 3.34
CA THR A 57 -15.43 -17.55 3.54
C THR A 57 -14.96 -18.44 2.40
N PRO A 58 -13.81 -18.14 1.75
CA PRO A 58 -13.34 -18.95 0.63
C PRO A 58 -13.10 -20.42 1.03
N PRO A 59 -13.50 -21.40 0.21
CA PRO A 59 -13.32 -22.81 0.54
C PRO A 59 -11.87 -23.18 0.83
N GLY A 60 -11.65 -23.90 1.93
CA GLY A 60 -10.32 -24.34 2.36
C GLY A 60 -9.55 -23.33 3.23
N VAL A 61 -10.11 -22.14 3.47
CA VAL A 61 -9.60 -21.22 4.50
C VAL A 61 -9.89 -21.81 5.87
N ALA A 62 -8.90 -21.79 6.76
CA ALA A 62 -9.10 -22.22 8.14
C ALA A 62 -9.87 -21.15 8.92
N VAL A 63 -10.99 -21.55 9.51
CA VAL A 63 -11.90 -20.67 10.26
C VAL A 63 -11.98 -21.02 11.74
N ASP A 64 -12.40 -20.05 12.54
CA ASP A 64 -12.76 -20.25 13.94
C ASP A 64 -14.16 -20.89 14.10
N ALA A 65 -14.63 -21.03 15.34
CA ALA A 65 -15.95 -21.60 15.61
C ALA A 65 -17.13 -20.73 15.14
N ASN A 66 -16.86 -19.51 14.65
CA ASN A 66 -17.84 -18.57 14.11
C ASN A 66 -17.71 -18.42 12.59
N GLY A 67 -16.96 -19.28 11.89
CA GLY A 67 -16.79 -19.21 10.42
C GLY A 67 -15.82 -18.11 9.97
N CYS A 68 -15.10 -17.47 10.91
CA CYS A 68 -14.23 -16.35 10.57
C CYS A 68 -12.79 -16.80 10.33
N PRO A 69 -12.11 -16.33 9.26
CA PRO A 69 -10.72 -16.68 8.98
C PRO A 69 -9.77 -16.37 10.13
N LEU A 70 -8.82 -17.29 10.35
CA LEU A 70 -7.88 -17.23 11.49
C LEU A 70 -6.52 -16.60 11.17
N VAL A 71 -6.17 -16.49 9.89
CA VAL A 71 -4.82 -16.10 9.46
C VAL A 71 -4.85 -14.65 9.00
N ASP A 72 -4.00 -13.86 9.64
CA ASP A 72 -3.68 -12.46 9.36
C ASP A 72 -2.15 -12.37 9.49
N SER A 73 -1.48 -12.45 8.34
CA SER A 73 -0.04 -12.65 8.22
C SER A 73 0.76 -11.39 8.56
N ASP A 74 0.26 -10.22 8.16
CA ASP A 74 0.90 -8.94 8.44
C ASP A 74 0.40 -8.30 9.74
N GLY A 75 -0.73 -8.77 10.28
CA GLY A 75 -1.32 -8.35 11.54
C GLY A 75 -1.96 -6.96 11.46
N ASP A 76 -2.47 -6.58 10.29
CA ASP A 76 -3.13 -5.29 10.07
C ASP A 76 -4.62 -5.28 10.49
N GLY A 77 -5.16 -6.45 10.84
CA GLY A 77 -6.56 -6.64 11.25
C GLY A 77 -7.48 -7.18 10.16
N THR A 78 -6.97 -7.34 8.93
CA THR A 78 -7.67 -7.93 7.79
C THR A 78 -7.13 -9.33 7.54
N PRO A 79 -7.97 -10.38 7.56
CA PRO A 79 -7.48 -11.72 7.27
C PRO A 79 -6.94 -11.87 5.84
N ASP A 80 -5.92 -12.70 5.66
CA ASP A 80 -5.22 -12.94 4.38
C ASP A 80 -6.17 -13.28 3.21
N ALA A 81 -7.32 -13.89 3.51
CA ALA A 81 -8.33 -14.26 2.53
C ALA A 81 -9.05 -13.05 1.91
N TYR A 82 -9.05 -11.91 2.60
CA TYR A 82 -9.73 -10.67 2.22
C TYR A 82 -8.77 -9.49 2.00
N ASP A 83 -7.52 -9.67 2.40
CA ASP A 83 -6.48 -8.66 2.30
C ASP A 83 -5.93 -8.54 0.87
N LYS A 84 -6.00 -7.32 0.33
CA LYS A 84 -5.43 -6.97 -0.99
C LYS A 84 -3.99 -6.48 -0.90
N CYS A 85 -3.51 -6.20 0.30
CA CYS A 85 -2.22 -5.62 0.62
C CYS A 85 -1.50 -6.46 1.71
N PRO A 86 -1.03 -7.69 1.37
CA PRO A 86 -0.56 -8.72 2.31
C PRO A 86 0.72 -8.42 3.10
N ASP A 87 1.26 -7.21 2.96
CA ASP A 87 2.51 -6.75 3.57
C ASP A 87 2.31 -5.35 4.21
N THR A 88 1.10 -5.03 4.66
CA THR A 88 0.82 -3.74 5.29
C THR A 88 1.54 -3.63 6.63
N PRO A 89 2.34 -2.56 6.86
CA PRO A 89 3.05 -2.40 8.12
C PRO A 89 2.10 -2.28 9.31
N LYS A 90 2.39 -2.99 10.39
CA LYS A 90 1.61 -2.93 11.64
C LYS A 90 1.44 -1.50 12.16
N GLY A 91 0.20 -1.16 12.53
CA GLY A 91 -0.16 0.13 13.11
C GLY A 91 -0.43 1.23 12.08
N ILE A 92 -0.33 0.93 10.78
CA ILE A 92 -0.85 1.79 9.72
C ILE A 92 -2.38 1.64 9.69
N ALA A 93 -3.09 2.75 9.50
CA ALA A 93 -4.53 2.73 9.35
C ALA A 93 -4.90 2.16 7.98
N THR A 94 -5.77 1.14 7.98
CA THR A 94 -6.21 0.40 6.80
C THR A 94 -7.71 0.48 6.60
N GLY A 95 -8.15 0.23 5.36
CA GLY A 95 -9.55 -0.04 5.03
C GLY A 95 -9.96 -1.48 5.38
N GLU A 96 -11.18 -1.86 4.98
CA GLU A 96 -11.69 -3.23 5.14
C GLU A 96 -10.95 -4.25 4.24
N ASP A 97 -10.15 -3.78 3.30
CA ASP A 97 -9.39 -4.62 2.36
C ASP A 97 -7.91 -4.74 2.68
N GLY A 98 -7.50 -4.38 3.91
CA GLY A 98 -6.12 -4.44 4.39
C GLY A 98 -5.18 -3.43 3.74
N CYS A 99 -5.67 -2.58 2.83
CA CYS A 99 -4.82 -1.58 2.20
C CYS A 99 -4.76 -0.29 3.03
N PRO A 100 -3.58 0.37 3.08
CA PRO A 100 -3.43 1.68 3.71
C PRO A 100 -4.43 2.70 3.15
N LEU A 101 -4.97 3.53 4.04
CA LEU A 101 -5.86 4.63 3.63
C LEU A 101 -5.14 5.64 2.72
N ASP A 102 -5.87 6.12 1.72
CA ASP A 102 -5.49 7.16 0.76
C ASP A 102 -6.70 8.12 0.65
N SER A 103 -6.66 9.19 1.43
CA SER A 103 -7.81 10.06 1.70
C SER A 103 -8.16 10.98 0.54
N ASP A 104 -7.18 11.41 -0.27
CA ASP A 104 -7.40 12.26 -1.44
C ASP A 104 -7.35 11.51 -2.77
N GLY A 105 -6.95 10.23 -2.75
CA GLY A 105 -7.01 9.32 -3.88
C GLY A 105 -5.95 9.60 -4.93
N ASP A 106 -4.82 10.20 -4.53
CA ASP A 106 -3.71 10.52 -5.42
C ASP A 106 -2.77 9.31 -5.69
N GLY A 107 -3.00 8.20 -4.98
CA GLY A 107 -2.25 6.95 -5.07
C GLY A 107 -1.09 6.83 -4.07
N ILE A 108 -0.92 7.79 -3.16
CA ILE A 108 0.06 7.78 -2.07
C ILE A 108 -0.69 7.64 -0.73
N PRO A 109 -0.41 6.59 0.06
CA PRO A 109 -1.08 6.42 1.35
C PRO A 109 -0.90 7.60 2.30
N ASP A 110 -1.92 7.89 3.11
CA ASP A 110 -2.02 9.01 4.06
C ASP A 110 -0.80 9.18 4.98
N HIS A 111 -0.16 8.06 5.33
CA HIS A 111 0.99 7.99 6.22
C HIS A 111 2.33 8.29 5.53
N LEU A 112 2.36 8.27 4.19
CA LEU A 112 3.50 8.63 3.35
C LEU A 112 3.28 9.97 2.62
N ASP A 113 2.05 10.47 2.63
CA ASP A 113 1.64 11.67 1.93
C ASP A 113 1.96 12.96 2.71
N GLU A 114 2.81 13.80 2.10
CA GLU A 114 3.16 15.14 2.60
C GLU A 114 2.12 16.20 2.16
N CYS A 115 1.20 15.89 1.24
CA CYS A 115 0.17 16.76 0.66
C CYS A 115 -1.25 16.14 0.71
N PRO A 116 -1.90 16.07 1.89
CA PRO A 116 -3.14 15.30 2.14
C PRO A 116 -4.44 15.77 1.47
N ASN A 117 -4.35 16.74 0.57
CA ASN A 117 -5.51 17.27 -0.16
C ASN A 117 -5.12 17.63 -1.59
N THR A 118 -4.27 16.81 -2.20
CA THR A 118 -3.85 17.00 -3.59
C THR A 118 -5.07 16.92 -4.51
N PRO A 119 -5.30 17.93 -5.38
CA PRO A 119 -6.45 17.92 -6.26
C PRO A 119 -6.50 16.70 -7.18
N ALA A 120 -7.67 16.05 -7.23
CA ALA A 120 -7.89 14.86 -8.05
C ALA A 120 -7.50 15.06 -9.52
N GLY A 121 -6.77 14.07 -10.06
CA GLY A 121 -6.32 14.06 -11.46
C GLY A 121 -5.00 14.78 -11.71
N LEU A 122 -4.39 15.40 -10.70
CA LEU A 122 -3.02 15.88 -10.78
C LEU A 122 -2.02 14.72 -10.68
N ALA A 123 -0.92 14.81 -11.41
CA ALA A 123 0.19 13.89 -11.24
C ALA A 123 1.00 14.33 -10.01
N VAL A 124 1.31 13.38 -9.13
CA VAL A 124 2.01 13.64 -7.87
C VAL A 124 3.42 13.07 -7.88
N LEU A 125 4.29 13.65 -7.06
CA LEU A 125 5.58 13.08 -6.73
C LEU A 125 5.40 11.88 -5.76
N PRO A 126 6.46 11.10 -5.51
CA PRO A 126 6.39 9.97 -4.58
C PRO A 126 6.00 10.31 -3.13
N ASP A 127 5.96 11.59 -2.77
CA ASP A 127 5.54 12.13 -1.47
C ASP A 127 4.10 12.68 -1.49
N GLY A 128 3.32 12.41 -2.55
CA GLY A 128 1.92 12.83 -2.69
C GLY A 128 1.74 14.26 -3.21
N CYS A 129 2.82 15.00 -3.39
CA CYS A 129 2.73 16.40 -3.80
C CYS A 129 2.80 16.60 -5.32
N ALA A 130 1.84 17.32 -5.88
CA ALA A 130 1.90 17.94 -7.20
C ALA A 130 2.86 19.16 -7.21
N LEU A 131 3.38 19.46 -8.41
CA LEU A 131 4.34 20.57 -8.58
C LEU A 131 3.67 21.96 -8.58
N VAL A 132 2.34 22.02 -8.60
CA VAL A 132 1.57 23.27 -8.60
C VAL A 132 0.29 23.10 -7.78
N GLY A 133 -0.05 24.13 -6.98
CA GLY A 133 -1.34 24.22 -6.31
C GLY A 133 -1.44 23.53 -4.95
N ASP A 134 -0.44 22.75 -4.55
CA ASP A 134 -0.52 21.95 -3.33
C ASP A 134 -0.04 22.64 -2.06
N CYS A 135 -0.61 22.18 -0.95
CA CYS A 135 -0.31 22.62 0.41
C CYS A 135 0.45 21.52 1.16
N ARG A 136 1.78 21.51 1.03
CA ARG A 136 2.63 20.56 1.76
C ARG A 136 2.58 20.80 3.27
N ARG A 137 2.44 19.73 4.04
CA ARG A 137 2.57 19.72 5.51
C ARG A 137 3.97 20.23 5.90
N PRO A 138 4.08 21.23 6.79
CA PRO A 138 5.37 21.77 7.20
C PRO A 138 6.14 20.78 8.08
N ARG A 139 7.44 20.66 7.85
CA ARG A 139 8.34 19.91 8.74
C ARG A 139 8.63 20.74 9.99
N PRO A 140 9.07 20.11 11.10
CA PRO A 140 9.40 20.83 12.32
C PRO A 140 10.39 21.98 12.09
N GLY A 141 9.96 23.21 12.34
CA GLY A 141 10.77 24.42 12.18
C GLY A 141 10.67 25.11 10.82
N GLU A 142 9.91 24.58 9.86
CA GLU A 142 9.66 25.26 8.58
C GLU A 142 8.72 26.47 8.75
N ALA A 143 8.98 27.51 7.96
CA ALA A 143 8.06 28.65 7.86
C ALA A 143 6.78 28.23 7.11
N VAL A 144 5.64 28.78 7.53
CA VAL A 144 4.33 28.53 6.92
C VAL A 144 3.73 29.80 6.34
N ASP A 145 2.93 29.65 5.30
CA ASP A 145 2.13 30.73 4.73
C ASP A 145 0.86 31.01 5.56
N ALA A 146 -0.01 31.88 5.05
CA ALA A 146 -1.26 32.25 5.72
C ALA A 146 -2.27 31.09 5.85
N ASN A 147 -2.13 30.03 5.05
CA ASN A 147 -2.97 28.84 5.07
C ASN A 147 -2.33 27.69 5.87
N GLY A 148 -1.15 27.90 6.45
CA GLY A 148 -0.42 26.86 7.18
C GLY A 148 0.40 25.93 6.29
N CYS A 149 0.53 26.23 4.99
CA CYS A 149 1.31 25.43 4.06
C CYS A 149 2.79 25.75 4.19
N ALA A 150 3.66 24.76 3.99
CA ALA A 150 5.09 24.99 4.00
C ALA A 150 5.51 26.02 2.93
N MET A 151 6.28 27.04 3.32
CA MET A 151 6.80 28.03 2.37
C MET A 151 7.94 27.47 1.52
N ASP A 152 8.67 26.48 2.03
CA ASP A 152 9.67 25.76 1.26
C ASP A 152 9.00 24.79 0.28
N ARG A 153 9.29 24.99 -1.00
CA ARG A 153 8.76 24.22 -2.12
C ARG A 153 9.67 23.08 -2.55
N GLY A 154 10.76 22.82 -1.81
CA GLY A 154 11.63 21.68 -2.03
C GLY A 154 10.98 20.36 -1.61
N PHE A 155 10.98 19.40 -2.51
CA PHE A 155 10.52 18.03 -2.28
C PHE A 155 11.72 17.11 -2.12
N ILE A 156 11.76 16.33 -1.04
CA ILE A 156 12.84 15.36 -0.82
C ILE A 156 12.50 14.10 -1.60
N LEU A 157 13.35 13.71 -2.53
CA LEU A 157 13.19 12.47 -3.28
C LEU A 157 13.63 11.28 -2.41
N ARG A 158 12.80 10.93 -1.41
CA ARG A 158 13.09 9.86 -0.44
C ARG A 158 13.38 8.54 -1.17
N GLY A 159 14.48 7.89 -0.77
CA GLY A 159 14.94 6.64 -1.38
C GLY A 159 15.78 6.80 -2.66
N VAL A 160 15.98 8.01 -3.18
CA VAL A 160 16.96 8.25 -4.26
C VAL A 160 18.36 8.18 -3.68
N LYS A 161 18.94 6.98 -3.73
CA LYS A 161 20.28 6.66 -3.22
C LYS A 161 21.29 6.45 -4.34
N PHE A 162 22.55 6.44 -3.94
CA PHE A 162 23.70 6.21 -4.80
C PHE A 162 24.56 5.09 -4.25
N GLU A 163 25.29 4.41 -5.14
CA GLU A 163 26.35 3.49 -4.73
C GLU A 163 27.38 4.20 -3.83
N PHE A 164 28.06 3.42 -2.98
CA PHE A 164 28.99 3.95 -2.00
C PHE A 164 30.03 4.87 -2.64
N ASP A 165 30.16 6.08 -2.09
CA ASP A 165 31.08 7.13 -2.54
C ASP A 165 31.00 7.46 -4.04
N SER A 166 29.82 7.30 -4.63
CA SER A 166 29.58 7.42 -6.06
C SER A 166 28.42 8.37 -6.40
N ALA A 167 28.33 8.68 -7.69
CA ALA A 167 27.17 9.32 -8.34
C ALA A 167 26.36 8.32 -9.19
N ILE A 168 26.64 7.01 -9.07
CA ILE A 168 25.87 5.96 -9.73
C ILE A 168 24.58 5.73 -8.93
N LEU A 169 23.42 5.90 -9.59
CA LEU A 169 22.10 5.64 -9.03
C LEU A 169 21.87 4.14 -8.82
N THR A 170 21.33 3.76 -7.66
CA THR A 170 20.91 2.38 -7.38
C THR A 170 19.70 1.98 -8.23
N VAL A 171 19.31 0.70 -8.21
CA VAL A 171 18.13 0.23 -8.97
C VAL A 171 16.83 0.83 -8.40
N GLU A 172 16.73 0.91 -7.09
CA GLU A 172 15.58 1.44 -6.36
C GLU A 172 15.44 2.95 -6.61
N ALA A 173 16.56 3.67 -6.60
CA ALA A 173 16.59 5.10 -6.93
C ALA A 173 16.02 5.38 -8.34
N LYS A 174 16.35 4.51 -9.30
CA LYS A 174 15.84 4.61 -10.69
C LYS A 174 14.33 4.40 -10.76
N GLN A 175 13.77 3.47 -9.98
CA GLN A 175 12.32 3.25 -9.92
C GLN A 175 11.58 4.47 -9.36
N ILE A 176 12.17 5.14 -8.36
CA ILE A 176 11.63 6.39 -7.82
C ILE A 176 11.70 7.49 -8.88
N LEU A 177 12.85 7.65 -9.55
CA LEU A 177 13.02 8.65 -10.61
C LEU A 177 12.13 8.39 -11.83
N ASP A 178 11.71 7.14 -12.06
CA ASP A 178 10.70 6.82 -13.08
C ASP A 178 9.36 7.45 -12.75
N LYS A 179 8.89 7.34 -11.51
CA LYS A 179 7.67 8.02 -11.04
C LYS A 179 7.81 9.55 -11.17
N VAL A 180 8.93 10.10 -10.70
CA VAL A 180 9.23 11.54 -10.82
C VAL A 180 9.21 12.01 -12.28
N SER A 181 9.69 11.18 -13.22
CA SER A 181 9.66 11.54 -14.65
C SER A 181 8.24 11.63 -15.22
N VAL A 182 7.30 10.80 -14.75
CA VAL A 182 5.89 10.88 -15.14
C VAL A 182 5.27 12.18 -14.63
N THR A 183 5.56 12.55 -13.38
CA THR A 183 5.12 13.81 -12.79
C THR A 183 5.65 15.00 -13.58
N LEU A 184 6.97 15.08 -13.82
CA LEU A 184 7.59 16.19 -14.56
C LEU A 184 7.11 16.33 -16.01
N ALA A 185 6.71 15.22 -16.64
CA ALA A 185 6.13 15.22 -17.97
C ALA A 185 4.71 15.84 -17.98
N SER A 186 3.97 15.71 -16.88
CA SER A 186 2.62 16.26 -16.71
C SER A 186 2.61 17.78 -16.47
N TYR A 187 3.75 18.34 -16.05
CA TYR A 187 3.94 19.79 -15.84
C TYR A 187 5.01 20.35 -16.79
N PRO A 188 4.76 20.45 -18.11
CA PRO A 188 5.79 20.81 -19.10
C PRO A 188 6.38 22.21 -18.94
N ASP A 189 5.66 23.10 -18.26
CA ASP A 189 5.99 24.52 -18.10
C ASP A 189 6.69 24.84 -16.76
N VAL A 190 6.89 23.85 -15.88
CA VAL A 190 7.57 24.02 -14.60
C VAL A 190 9.05 23.71 -14.77
N ASP A 191 9.92 24.68 -14.51
CA ASP A 191 11.35 24.41 -14.38
C ASP A 191 11.65 23.92 -12.96
N VAL A 192 12.69 23.10 -12.80
CA VAL A 192 13.05 22.52 -11.50
C VAL A 192 14.54 22.63 -11.23
N GLU A 193 14.88 22.89 -9.99
CA GLU A 193 16.22 22.68 -9.45
C GLU A 193 16.33 21.26 -8.89
N LEU A 194 17.46 20.60 -9.13
CA LEU A 194 17.80 19.30 -8.57
C LEU A 194 18.96 19.51 -7.59
N GLY A 195 18.66 19.57 -6.30
CA GLY A 195 19.62 19.81 -5.23
C GLY A 195 20.25 18.52 -4.73
N GLY A 196 21.57 18.44 -4.72
CA GLY A 196 22.31 17.34 -4.09
C GLY A 196 22.82 17.74 -2.71
N HIS A 197 22.69 16.86 -1.72
CA HIS A 197 23.18 17.08 -0.36
C HIS A 197 24.04 15.91 0.12
N THR A 198 24.93 16.19 1.07
CA THR A 198 25.76 15.18 1.74
C THR A 198 25.64 15.32 3.25
N ASP A 199 26.11 14.31 3.96
CA ASP A 199 26.41 14.44 5.38
C ASP A 199 27.68 15.27 5.63
N SER A 200 28.06 15.41 6.90
CA SER A 200 29.25 16.14 7.33
C SER A 200 30.56 15.33 7.27
N ILE A 201 30.58 14.12 6.70
CA ILE A 201 31.78 13.27 6.62
C ILE A 201 32.58 13.64 5.37
N GLY A 202 33.87 13.91 5.55
CA GLY A 202 34.75 14.36 4.47
C GLY A 202 34.89 15.88 4.40
N THR A 203 35.67 16.37 3.43
CA THR A 203 35.95 17.81 3.30
C THR A 203 34.79 18.53 2.62
N ALA A 204 34.59 19.82 2.93
CA ALA A 204 33.54 20.63 2.31
C ALA A 204 33.66 20.66 0.77
N GLY A 205 34.87 20.82 0.23
CA GLY A 205 35.10 20.81 -1.22
C GLY A 205 34.81 19.45 -1.86
N TYR A 206 35.13 18.35 -1.18
CA TYR A 206 34.79 17.01 -1.65
C TYR A 206 33.27 16.81 -1.74
N ASN A 207 32.57 17.15 -0.66
CA ASN A 207 31.12 17.00 -0.54
C ASN A 207 30.36 17.92 -1.51
N LEU A 208 30.86 19.12 -1.75
CA LEU A 208 30.32 20.02 -2.77
C LEU A 208 30.40 19.38 -4.16
N GLY A 209 31.58 18.87 -4.56
CA GLY A 209 31.73 18.21 -5.85
C GLY A 209 30.94 16.90 -5.96
N LEU A 210 30.82 16.13 -4.88
CA LEU A 210 30.05 14.87 -4.87
C LEU A 210 28.55 15.14 -5.03
N SER A 211 28.00 16.07 -4.26
CA SER A 211 26.58 16.44 -4.36
C SER A 211 26.22 16.99 -5.74
N GLU A 212 27.07 17.84 -6.34
CA GLU A 212 26.86 18.35 -7.70
C GLU A 212 26.82 17.21 -8.73
N ARG A 213 27.79 16.27 -8.67
CA ARG A 213 27.79 15.10 -9.56
C ARG A 213 26.54 14.23 -9.40
N ARG A 214 26.03 14.09 -8.18
CA ARG A 214 24.78 13.35 -7.89
C ARG A 214 23.56 14.05 -8.49
N ALA A 215 23.45 15.36 -8.34
CA ALA A 215 22.40 16.15 -8.99
C ALA A 215 22.46 16.04 -10.53
N ILE A 216 23.65 16.08 -11.12
CA ILE A 216 23.87 15.86 -12.56
C ILE A 216 23.43 14.46 -12.97
N ALA A 217 23.77 13.42 -12.20
CA ALA A 217 23.38 12.04 -12.50
C ALA A 217 21.85 11.86 -12.52
N VAL A 218 21.14 12.52 -11.60
CA VAL A 218 19.66 12.56 -11.58
C VAL A 218 19.12 13.27 -12.82
N LYS A 219 19.66 14.45 -13.16
CA LYS A 219 19.30 15.18 -14.38
C LYS A 219 19.45 14.32 -15.63
N GLU A 220 20.60 13.68 -15.79
CA GLU A 220 20.88 12.82 -16.95
C GLU A 220 19.93 11.62 -17.01
N TYR A 221 19.55 11.06 -15.86
CA TYR A 221 18.57 9.99 -15.81
C TYR A 221 17.20 10.46 -16.29
N LEU A 222 16.70 11.58 -15.76
CA LEU A 222 15.41 12.15 -16.16
C LEU A 222 15.40 12.59 -17.63
N MET A 223 16.53 13.05 -18.17
CA MET A 223 16.67 13.32 -19.60
C MET A 223 16.49 12.08 -20.46
N ARG A 224 17.04 10.93 -20.05
CA ARG A 224 16.81 9.65 -20.75
C ARG A 224 15.36 9.19 -20.67
N LYS A 225 14.60 9.65 -19.67
CA LYS A 225 13.16 9.43 -19.53
C LYS A 225 12.31 10.44 -20.32
N GLY A 226 12.94 11.40 -21.01
CA GLY A 226 12.27 12.34 -21.92
C GLY A 226 12.09 13.75 -21.37
N ILE A 227 12.55 14.05 -20.15
CA ILE A 227 12.46 15.40 -19.58
C ILE A 227 13.51 16.31 -20.23
N LYS A 228 13.10 17.48 -20.70
CA LYS A 228 14.01 18.43 -21.36
C LYS A 228 15.06 18.92 -20.37
N GLY A 229 16.35 18.70 -20.67
CA GLY A 229 17.45 19.12 -19.80
C GLY A 229 17.53 20.63 -19.53
N ALA A 230 16.93 21.46 -20.39
CA ALA A 230 16.82 22.91 -20.17
C ALA A 230 15.89 23.28 -18.99
N ARG A 231 14.95 22.40 -18.63
CA ARG A 231 14.03 22.58 -17.51
C ARG A 231 14.60 22.16 -16.16
N MET A 232 15.84 21.65 -16.13
CA MET A 232 16.42 21.05 -14.93
C MET A 232 17.78 21.68 -14.63
N THR A 233 17.91 22.29 -13.46
CA THR A 233 19.17 22.91 -12.99
C THR A 233 19.77 22.08 -11.86
N PRO A 234 20.86 21.34 -12.08
CA PRO A 234 21.51 20.59 -11.01
C PRO A 234 22.35 21.54 -10.13
N VAL A 235 22.23 21.41 -8.82
CA VAL A 235 22.98 22.22 -7.83
C VAL A 235 23.56 21.31 -6.75
N GLY A 236 24.84 21.47 -6.44
CA GLY A 236 25.48 20.81 -5.30
C GLY A 236 25.48 21.72 -4.08
N TYR A 237 24.86 21.29 -2.98
CA TYR A 237 24.87 22.00 -1.71
C TYR A 237 25.93 21.47 -0.73
N GLY A 238 26.48 20.29 -1.01
CA GLY A 238 27.37 19.57 -0.11
C GLY A 238 26.72 19.40 1.27
N LEU A 239 27.47 19.76 2.32
CA LEU A 239 27.06 19.63 3.71
C LEU A 239 26.42 20.89 4.32
N THR A 240 26.15 21.91 3.51
CA THR A 240 25.81 23.27 4.00
C THR A 240 24.35 23.43 4.44
N VAL A 241 23.46 22.53 4.00
CA VAL A 241 22.01 22.56 4.27
C VAL A 241 21.55 21.22 4.89
N PRO A 242 21.91 20.93 6.15
CA PRO A 242 21.44 19.72 6.83
C PRO A 242 19.98 19.86 7.27
N ILE A 243 19.23 18.77 7.18
CA ILE A 243 17.85 18.65 7.68
C ILE A 243 17.76 17.78 8.93
N ALA A 244 18.84 17.09 9.29
CA ALA A 244 18.91 16.25 10.46
C ALA A 244 20.30 16.32 11.13
N ASP A 245 20.39 15.78 12.35
CA ASP A 245 21.63 15.81 13.14
C ASP A 245 22.74 14.96 12.49
N ASN A 246 23.86 15.61 12.14
CA ASN A 246 25.02 14.92 11.58
C ASN A 246 25.79 14.06 12.60
N SER A 247 25.50 14.20 13.91
CA SER A 247 26.13 13.39 14.94
C SER A 247 25.64 11.92 14.91
N THR A 248 24.41 11.69 14.46
CA THR A 248 23.77 10.35 14.41
C THR A 248 23.91 9.70 13.03
N ALA A 249 23.85 8.37 12.98
CA ALA A 249 23.94 7.66 11.69
C ALA A 249 22.69 7.90 10.84
N GLU A 250 21.55 7.97 11.51
CA GLU A 250 20.22 8.21 10.98
C GLU A 250 20.14 9.63 10.39
N GLY A 251 20.55 10.65 11.15
CA GLY A 251 20.52 12.02 10.64
C GLY A 251 21.51 12.28 9.50
N ARG A 252 22.66 11.59 9.49
CA ARG A 252 23.54 11.60 8.32
C ARG A 252 22.89 10.95 7.09
N GLU A 253 22.13 9.87 7.25
CA GLU A 253 21.38 9.28 6.13
C GLU A 253 20.35 10.24 5.57
N GLU A 254 19.56 10.91 6.42
CA GLU A 254 18.61 11.95 5.97
C GLU A 254 19.31 13.11 5.26
N ASN A 255 20.52 13.50 5.70
CA ASN A 255 21.28 14.56 5.02
C ASN A 255 21.83 14.13 3.65
N ARG A 256 22.05 12.83 3.41
CA ARG A 256 22.47 12.28 2.11
C ARG A 256 21.27 12.12 1.18
N ARG A 257 20.79 13.24 0.63
CA ARG A 257 19.54 13.28 -0.14
C ARG A 257 19.65 14.04 -1.45
N VAL A 258 18.61 13.89 -2.26
CA VAL A 258 18.33 14.73 -3.43
C VAL A 258 17.01 15.43 -3.21
N GLU A 259 16.97 16.72 -3.53
CA GLU A 259 15.78 17.56 -3.50
C GLU A 259 15.39 17.99 -4.92
N LEU A 260 14.09 18.17 -5.14
CA LEU A 260 13.53 18.76 -6.34
C LEU A 260 12.75 20.00 -5.93
N THR A 261 13.11 21.16 -6.48
CA THR A 261 12.47 22.43 -6.13
C THR A 261 11.94 23.11 -7.39
N PRO A 262 10.61 23.28 -7.53
CA PRO A 262 10.03 24.05 -8.63
C PRO A 262 10.56 25.48 -8.67
N GLN A 263 10.98 25.91 -9.85
CA GLN A 263 11.46 27.25 -10.16
C GLN A 263 10.36 27.91 -10.99
N ASN A 264 9.56 28.76 -10.35
CA ASN A 264 8.58 29.61 -11.03
C ASN A 264 9.15 31.01 -11.25
#